data_AF-A0A1I4CGS6-F1
#
_entry.id   AF-A0A1I4CGS6-F1
#
_cell.length_a   1.000
_cell.length_b   1.000
_cell.length_c   1.000
_cell.angle_alpha   90.00
_cell.angle_beta   90.00
_cell.angle_gamma   90.00
#
_symmetry.space_group_name_H-M   'P 1'
#
loop_
_entity.id
_entity.type
_entity.pdbx_description
1 polymer ?
#
loop_
_entity_poly.entity_id
_entity_poly.type
_entity_poly.pdbx_seq_one_letter_code
_entity_poly.pdbx_strand_id
1 'polypeptide(L)'
;MALVDSIVIAFISLLIGGLGITAGARLVIDDSASFGYAFVTAAIGALVWAVMSFFVGWIPLVGPLLMLIVWVGVINWRYPGGWVAAAGVGIVAWLAAVVVLFVLSLVGIVGPGALGIPGA
;
A
#
# COMPACT_ATOMS: atom_id res chain seq x y z
N MET A 1 0.41 26.39 -0.85
CA MET A 1 -0.27 25.54 0.15
C MET A 1 -0.43 24.12 -0.41
N ALA A 2 -1.13 23.93 -1.53
CA ALA A 2 -1.40 22.59 -2.11
C ALA A 2 -0.20 21.66 -2.39
N LEU A 3 0.97 22.15 -2.86
CA LEU A 3 2.10 21.28 -3.21
C LEU A 3 2.80 20.69 -1.98
N VAL A 4 3.07 21.51 -0.96
CA VAL A 4 3.72 21.07 0.28
C VAL A 4 2.85 20.04 0.97
N ASP A 5 1.54 20.31 1.07
CA ASP A 5 0.56 19.37 1.64
C ASP A 5 0.55 18.04 0.88
N SER A 6 0.56 18.08 -0.46
CA SER A 6 0.60 16.86 -1.28
C SER A 6 1.87 16.04 -1.07
N ILE A 7 3.02 16.71 -0.97
CA ILE A 7 4.32 16.04 -0.72
C ILE A 7 4.31 15.39 0.66
N VAL A 8 3.83 16.10 1.68
CA VAL A 8 3.74 15.58 3.06
C VAL A 8 2.82 14.37 3.12
N ILE A 9 1.64 14.45 2.49
CA ILE A 9 0.70 13.32 2.43
C ILE A 9 1.33 12.13 1.72
N ALA A 10 1.93 12.34 0.54
CA ALA A 10 2.59 11.26 -0.20
C ALA A 10 3.71 10.60 0.62
N PHE A 11 4.50 11.39 1.35
CA PHE A 11 5.56 10.87 2.20
C PHE A 11 5.02 10.07 3.39
N ILE A 12 3.97 10.56 4.06
CA ILE A 12 3.31 9.83 5.15
C ILE A 12 2.69 8.54 4.64
N SER A 13 1.98 8.58 3.51
CA SER A 13 1.42 7.38 2.87
C SER A 13 2.51 6.36 2.52
N LEU A 14 3.67 6.83 2.07
CA LEU A 14 4.80 5.97 1.76
C LEU A 14 5.39 5.32 3.02
N LEU A 15 5.49 6.06 4.12
CA LEU A 15 5.90 5.50 5.42
C LEU A 15 4.93 4.44 5.91
N ILE A 16 3.62 4.68 5.81
CA ILE A 16 2.58 3.72 6.19
C ILE A 16 2.68 2.47 5.30
N GLY A 17 2.85 2.63 3.99
CA GLY A 17 3.06 1.53 3.06
C GLY A 17 4.32 0.71 3.39
N GLY A 18 5.44 1.39 3.69
CA GLY A 18 6.67 0.74 4.12
C GLY A 18 6.50 -0.04 5.43
N LEU A 19 5.78 0.52 6.41
CA LEU A 19 5.48 -0.14 7.68
C LEU A 19 4.60 -1.38 7.46
N GLY A 20 3.54 -1.25 6.66
CA GLY A 20 2.65 -2.34 6.32
C GLY A 20 3.37 -3.50 5.62
N ILE A 21 4.21 -3.20 4.62
CA ILE A 21 4.99 -4.22 3.92
C ILE A 21 6.04 -4.84 4.85
N THR A 22 6.65 -4.06 5.75
CA THR A 22 7.59 -4.62 6.74
C THR A 22 6.88 -5.60 7.65
N ALA A 23 5.71 -5.23 8.19
CA ALA A 23 4.92 -6.11 9.04
C ALA A 23 4.49 -7.38 8.28
N GLY A 24 4.01 -7.23 7.04
CA GLY A 24 3.65 -8.36 6.19
C GLY A 24 4.81 -9.29 5.90
N ALA A 25 5.96 -8.75 5.50
CA ALA A 25 7.16 -9.54 5.23
C ALA A 25 7.64 -10.29 6.48
N ARG A 26 7.62 -9.64 7.64
CA ARG A 26 7.98 -10.26 8.92
C ARG A 26 7.04 -11.38 9.36
N LEU A 27 5.75 -11.22 9.09
CA LEU A 27 4.75 -12.21 9.49
C LEU A 27 4.65 -13.39 8.52
N VAL A 28 4.94 -13.18 7.23
CA VAL A 28 4.68 -14.17 6.17
C VAL A 28 5.94 -14.81 5.62
N ILE A 29 7.08 -14.10 5.63
CA ILE A 29 8.30 -14.52 4.91
C ILE A 29 9.46 -14.72 5.87
N ASP A 30 9.90 -13.65 6.55
CA ASP A 30 11.12 -13.62 7.35
C ASP A 30 11.01 -12.51 8.42
N ASP A 31 11.07 -12.90 9.68
CA ASP A 31 10.91 -12.03 10.85
C ASP A 31 12.00 -10.93 10.95
N SER A 32 13.12 -11.12 10.26
CA SER A 32 14.22 -10.16 10.19
C SER A 32 14.07 -9.11 9.07
N ALA A 33 12.96 -9.10 8.32
CA ALA A 33 12.76 -8.19 7.20
C ALA A 33 12.97 -6.71 7.58
N SER A 34 13.71 -5.98 6.72
CA SER A 34 14.13 -4.61 7.00
C SER A 34 13.12 -3.57 6.49
N PHE A 35 12.93 -2.50 7.29
CA PHE A 35 12.06 -1.38 6.90
C PHE A 35 12.56 -0.63 5.67
N GLY A 36 13.88 -0.44 5.53
CA GLY A 36 14.46 0.24 4.37
C GLY A 36 14.13 -0.47 3.05
N TYR A 37 14.23 -1.80 3.03
CA TYR A 37 13.87 -2.59 1.84
C TYR A 37 12.37 -2.50 1.53
N ALA A 38 11.52 -2.55 2.56
CA ALA A 38 10.07 -2.43 2.44
C ALA A 38 9.62 -1.04 1.98
N PHE A 39 10.26 0.03 2.48
CA PHE A 39 10.01 1.40 2.07
C PHE A 39 10.30 1.60 0.58
N VAL A 40 11.43 1.07 0.08
CA VAL A 40 11.74 1.09 -1.35
C VAL A 40 10.71 0.29 -2.16
N THR A 41 10.29 -0.87 -1.66
CA THR A 41 9.23 -1.67 -2.33
C THR A 41 7.90 -0.92 -2.35
N ALA A 42 7.53 -0.22 -1.28
CA ALA A 42 6.35 0.64 -1.24
C ALA A 42 6.45 1.79 -2.25
N ALA A 43 7.64 2.39 -2.41
CA ALA A 43 7.87 3.49 -3.35
C ALA A 43 7.70 3.02 -4.80
N ILE A 44 8.29 1.87 -5.13
CA ILE A 44 8.12 1.23 -6.45
C ILE A 44 6.64 0.89 -6.66
N GLY A 45 6.00 0.28 -5.66
CA GLY A 45 4.58 -0.06 -5.71
C GLY A 45 3.69 1.16 -5.96
N ALA A 46 3.95 2.27 -5.27
CA ALA A 46 3.21 3.53 -5.43
C ALA A 46 3.40 4.12 -6.83
N LEU A 47 4.64 4.11 -7.35
CA LEU A 47 4.93 4.59 -8.70
C LEU A 47 4.20 3.75 -9.76
N VAL A 48 4.31 2.42 -9.65
CA VAL A 48 3.64 1.49 -10.57
C VAL A 48 2.12 1.63 -10.49
N TRP A 49 1.57 1.78 -9.28
CA TRP A 49 0.15 2.02 -9.06
C TRP A 49 -0.32 3.31 -9.74
N ALA A 50 0.44 4.42 -9.58
CA ALA A 50 0.11 5.70 -10.21
C ALA A 50 0.11 5.60 -11.74
N VAL A 51 1.13 4.96 -12.32
CA VAL A 51 1.22 4.73 -13.77
C VAL A 51 0.05 3.86 -14.26
N MET A 52 -0.27 2.77 -13.56
CA MET A 52 -1.37 1.89 -13.94
C MET A 52 -2.75 2.54 -13.77
N SER A 53 -2.93 3.35 -12.73
CA SER A 53 -4.15 4.12 -12.53
C SER A 53 -4.44 5.02 -13.75
N PHE A 54 -3.41 5.65 -14.33
CA PHE A 54 -3.55 6.47 -15.53
C PHE A 54 -4.00 5.67 -16.76
N PHE A 55 -3.44 4.48 -17.01
CA PHE A 55 -3.73 3.71 -18.21
C PHE A 55 -4.99 2.84 -18.13
N VAL A 56 -5.22 2.19 -16.99
CA VAL A 56 -6.27 1.15 -16.85
C VAL A 56 -7.22 1.40 -15.67
N GLY A 57 -6.92 2.35 -14.78
CA GLY A 57 -7.72 2.59 -13.56
C GLY A 57 -9.16 3.04 -13.80
N TRP A 58 -9.44 3.58 -14.99
CA TRP A 58 -10.78 4.00 -15.40
C TRP A 58 -11.70 2.82 -15.78
N ILE A 59 -11.15 1.62 -16.03
CA ILE A 59 -11.93 0.45 -16.43
C ILE A 59 -12.56 -0.16 -15.16
N PRO A 60 -13.90 -0.15 -15.01
CA PRO A 60 -14.55 -0.71 -13.83
C PRO A 60 -14.20 -2.18 -13.65
N LEU A 61 -13.99 -2.60 -12.40
CA LEU A 61 -13.59 -3.95 -11.98
C LEU A 61 -12.20 -4.40 -12.48
N VAL A 62 -11.96 -4.36 -13.79
CA VAL A 62 -10.71 -4.82 -14.42
C VAL A 62 -9.52 -3.95 -14.01
N GLY A 63 -9.68 -2.62 -13.99
CA GLY A 63 -8.62 -1.69 -13.59
C GLY A 63 -8.09 -2.01 -12.18
N PRO A 64 -8.94 -1.98 -11.14
CA PRO A 64 -8.54 -2.34 -9.78
C PRO A 64 -7.95 -3.75 -9.65
N LEU A 65 -8.50 -4.76 -10.33
CA LEU A 65 -7.98 -6.13 -10.27
C LEU A 65 -6.57 -6.23 -10.89
N LEU A 66 -6.36 -5.63 -12.05
CA LEU A 66 -5.05 -5.61 -12.70
C LEU A 66 -4.03 -4.84 -11.84
N MET A 67 -4.42 -3.70 -11.29
CA MET A 67 -3.57 -2.91 -10.40
C MET A 67 -3.18 -3.70 -9.15
N LEU A 68 -4.11 -4.47 -8.56
CA LEU A 68 -3.84 -5.34 -7.43
C LEU A 68 -2.86 -6.46 -7.79
N ILE A 69 -3.06 -7.14 -8.93
CA ILE A 69 -2.14 -8.18 -9.42
C ILE A 69 -0.74 -7.60 -9.64
N VAL A 70 -0.64 -6.43 -10.27
CA VAL A 70 0.64 -5.77 -10.54
C VAL A 70 1.32 -5.37 -9.23
N TRP A 71 0.59 -4.84 -8.25
CA TRP A 71 1.15 -4.48 -6.95
C TRP A 71 1.66 -5.70 -6.18
N VAL A 72 0.90 -6.80 -6.16
CA VAL A 72 1.38 -8.09 -5.62
C VAL A 72 2.59 -8.59 -6.40
N GLY A 73 2.61 -8.40 -7.72
CA GLY A 73 3.75 -8.70 -8.59
C GLY A 73 5.01 -7.92 -8.21
N VAL A 74 4.89 -6.63 -7.86
CA VAL A 74 6.01 -5.83 -7.34
C VAL A 74 6.55 -6.42 -6.03
N ILE A 75 5.68 -6.82 -5.11
CA ILE A 75 6.09 -7.48 -3.86
C ILE A 75 6.79 -8.81 -4.17
N ASN A 76 6.22 -9.65 -5.03
CA ASN A 76 6.80 -10.93 -5.43
C ASN A 76 8.14 -10.79 -6.16
N TRP A 77 8.33 -9.72 -6.92
CA TRP A 77 9.60 -9.44 -7.59
C TRP A 77 10.69 -9.00 -6.60
N ARG A 78 10.29 -8.31 -5.52
CA ARG A 78 11.20 -7.78 -4.50
C ARG A 78 11.47 -8.79 -3.38
N TYR A 79 10.51 -9.60 -3.00
CA TYR A 79 10.63 -10.54 -1.89
C TYR A 79 10.64 -11.98 -2.38
N PRO A 80 11.56 -12.84 -1.88
CA PRO A 80 11.49 -14.27 -2.11
C PRO A 80 10.24 -14.86 -1.43
N GLY A 81 9.66 -15.93 -1.97
CA GLY A 81 8.50 -16.61 -1.37
C GLY A 81 7.33 -16.88 -2.32
N GLY A 82 7.38 -16.33 -3.54
CA GLY A 82 6.36 -16.57 -4.56
C GLY A 82 5.07 -15.78 -4.35
N TRP A 83 4.14 -15.92 -5.30
CA TRP A 83 2.93 -15.13 -5.38
C TRP A 83 2.01 -15.24 -4.16
N VAL A 84 1.91 -16.43 -3.56
CA VAL A 84 1.07 -16.66 -2.38
C VAL A 84 1.59 -15.88 -1.17
N ALA A 85 2.89 -15.95 -0.91
CA ALA A 85 3.51 -15.17 0.16
C ALA A 85 3.37 -13.67 -0.10
N ALA A 86 3.61 -13.21 -1.34
CA ALA A 86 3.45 -11.81 -1.72
C ALA A 86 2.01 -11.31 -1.52
N ALA A 87 1.01 -12.11 -1.86
CA ALA A 87 -0.39 -11.79 -1.59
C ALA A 87 -0.68 -11.69 -0.08
N GLY A 88 -0.12 -12.61 0.72
CA GLY A 88 -0.21 -12.55 2.18
C GLY A 88 0.41 -11.28 2.77
N VAL A 89 1.60 -10.90 2.31
CA VAL A 89 2.25 -9.62 2.66
C VAL A 89 1.34 -8.44 2.30
N GLY A 90 0.75 -8.47 1.10
CA GLY A 90 -0.15 -7.43 0.63
C GLY A 90 -1.40 -7.27 1.51
N ILE A 91 -2.01 -8.39 1.92
CA ILE A 91 -3.17 -8.39 2.82
C ILE A 91 -2.80 -7.78 4.18
N VAL A 92 -1.67 -8.20 4.76
CA VAL A 92 -1.21 -7.65 6.05
C VAL A 92 -0.90 -6.16 5.94
N ALA A 93 -0.25 -5.73 4.85
CA ALA A 93 0.07 -4.33 4.62
C ALA A 93 -1.20 -3.47 4.49
N TRP A 94 -2.21 -3.98 3.79
CA TRP A 94 -3.52 -3.33 3.68
C TRP A 94 -4.21 -3.22 5.04
N LEU A 95 -4.23 -4.30 5.84
CA LEU A 95 -4.79 -4.27 7.19
C LEU A 95 -4.07 -3.26 8.09
N ALA A 96 -2.74 -3.20 8.02
CA ALA A 96 -1.96 -2.21 8.76
C ALA A 96 -2.36 -0.78 8.37
N ALA A 97 -2.53 -0.50 7.07
CA ALA A 97 -2.97 0.80 6.60
C ALA A 97 -4.39 1.14 7.08
N VAL A 98 -5.33 0.18 7.04
CA VAL A 98 -6.69 0.35 7.57
C VAL A 98 -6.67 0.69 9.06
N VAL A 99 -5.85 -0.01 9.86
CA VAL A 99 -5.71 0.28 11.30
C VAL A 99 -5.18 1.70 11.52
N VAL A 100 -4.15 2.12 10.77
CA VAL A 100 -3.61 3.49 10.88
C VAL A 100 -4.67 4.53 10.54
N LEU A 101 -5.38 4.37 9.42
CA LEU A 101 -6.42 5.30 8.99
C LEU A 101 -7.59 5.33 9.96
N PHE A 102 -7.98 4.19 10.52
CA PHE A 102 -9.01 4.10 11.55
C PHE A 102 -8.60 4.88 12.81
N VAL A 103 -7.38 4.68 13.32
CA VAL A 103 -6.86 5.43 14.47
C VAL A 103 -6.84 6.93 14.19
N LEU A 104 -6.37 7.35 13.01
CA LEU A 104 -6.37 8.75 12.59
C LEU A 104 -7.80 9.33 12.51
N SER A 105 -8.78 8.51 12.13
CA SER A 105 -10.18 8.90 12.09
C SER A 105 -10.75 9.11 13.50
N LEU A 106 -10.41 8.24 14.46
CA LEU A 106 -10.83 8.38 15.86
C LEU A 106 -10.36 9.69 16.51
N VAL A 107 -9.20 10.21 16.11
CA VAL A 107 -8.66 11.48 16.61
C VAL A 107 -9.04 12.69 15.74
N GLY A 108 -9.93 12.51 14.75
CA GLY A 108 -10.48 13.59 13.94
C GLY A 108 -9.54 14.15 12.87
N ILE A 109 -8.48 13.42 12.51
CA ILE A 109 -7.50 13.86 11.50
C ILE A 109 -7.96 13.51 10.08
N VAL A 110 -8.65 12.38 9.89
CA VAL A 110 -9.19 11.94 8.59
C VAL A 110 -10.67 11.58 8.66
N GLY A 111 -11.42 11.91 7.60
CA GLY A 111 -12.83 11.54 7.48
C GLY A 111 -13.04 10.07 7.08
N PRO A 112 -14.25 9.51 7.26
CA PRO A 112 -14.57 8.10 6.96
C PRO A 112 -14.25 7.66 5.53
N GLY A 113 -14.39 8.57 4.55
CA GLY A 113 -14.05 8.30 3.15
C GLY A 113 -12.56 8.02 2.88
N ALA A 114 -11.66 8.36 3.80
CA ALA A 114 -10.23 8.04 3.68
C ALA A 114 -9.94 6.53 3.81
N LEU A 115 -10.88 5.75 4.35
CA LEU A 115 -10.78 4.29 4.46
C LEU A 115 -10.96 3.58 3.10
N GLY A 116 -11.30 4.31 2.03
CA GLY A 116 -11.52 3.75 0.71
C GLY A 116 -12.81 2.92 0.59
N ILE A 117 -13.76 3.13 1.51
CA ILE A 117 -15.10 2.52 1.48
C ILE A 117 -15.95 3.33 0.48
N PRO A 118 -16.34 2.75 -0.66
CA PRO A 118 -17.18 3.47 -1.63
C PRO A 118 -18.55 3.78 -1.01
N GLY A 119 -18.93 5.06 -0.95
CA GLY A 119 -20.26 5.51 -0.50
C GLY A 119 -20.39 5.89 1.00
N ALA A 120 -19.28 6.01 1.72
CA ALA A 120 -19.23 6.52 3.11
C ALA A 120 -19.14 8.05 3.18
#